data_AF-A0A9D6JPJ2-F1
#
_entry.id   AF-A0A9D6JPJ2-F1
#
_cell.length_a   1.000
_cell.length_b   1.000
_cell.length_c   1.000
_cell.angle_alpha   90.00
_cell.angle_beta   90.00
_cell.angle_gamma   90.00
#
_symmetry.space_group_name_H-M   'P 1'
#
loop_
_entity.id
_entity.type
_entity.pdbx_description
1 polymer ?
#
loop_
_entity_poly.entity_id
_entity_poly.type
_entity_poly.pdbx_seq_one_letter_code
_entity_poly.pdbx_strand_id
1 'polypeptide(L)'
;MQNPIPQIIIPELPDKLKNLSKGEEKIKSDSIILLKSDAILDRRLTAYELAMDTVYSLVKDHRNINDDELTIQYVGIRLFNALSVSLRLMLSGYYQISFAIQRDIIEMYFLLDYFLYIQDKIAEWKNSGNEERIKNYSPGKIRDILDKRDGLINKKREKKYKMFCEYAAHVSYTGNKLVASKGLGEIGPFFDDKYLKSCFTDLIENSFYAVLLFMGHFKNIKDVNILKSKTDFLKEIAEWYKERYKAEPQIDFNKIDELLDKLFEE
;
A
#
# COMPACT_ATOMS: atom_id res chain seq x y z
N MET A 1 21.11 10.65 -54.55
CA MET A 1 21.42 11.27 -53.25
C MET A 1 20.81 10.39 -52.18
N GLN A 2 21.64 9.74 -51.34
CA GLN A 2 21.12 8.98 -50.19
C GLN A 2 20.86 9.96 -49.05
N ASN A 3 19.64 9.95 -48.51
CA ASN A 3 19.32 10.73 -47.31
C ASN A 3 20.14 10.21 -46.13
N PRO A 4 20.76 11.09 -45.31
CA PRO A 4 21.49 10.65 -44.12
C PRO A 4 20.52 9.98 -43.15
N ILE A 5 20.93 8.84 -42.62
CA ILE A 5 20.21 8.11 -41.57
C ILE A 5 20.12 9.05 -40.35
N PRO A 6 18.92 9.30 -39.80
CA PRO A 6 18.78 10.17 -38.65
C PRO A 6 19.58 9.62 -37.47
N GLN A 7 20.48 10.44 -36.94
CA GLN A 7 21.28 10.11 -35.78
C GLN A 7 20.36 10.12 -34.56
N ILE A 8 20.05 8.94 -34.00
CA ILE A 8 19.29 8.84 -32.76
C ILE A 8 20.20 9.31 -31.63
N ILE A 9 19.93 10.52 -31.12
CA ILE A 9 20.56 11.02 -29.90
C ILE A 9 19.81 10.38 -28.73
N ILE A 10 20.46 9.47 -28.01
CA ILE A 10 19.93 8.99 -26.73
C ILE A 10 20.33 10.03 -25.68
N PRO A 11 19.38 10.78 -25.08
CA PRO A 11 19.72 11.78 -24.07
C PRO A 11 20.29 11.08 -22.83
N GLU A 12 21.46 11.51 -22.39
CA GLU A 12 22.09 11.02 -21.18
C GLU A 12 21.81 11.93 -19.98
N LEU A 13 21.68 11.33 -18.79
CA LEU A 13 21.63 12.10 -17.55
C LEU A 13 23.00 12.76 -17.26
N PRO A 14 23.01 13.94 -16.63
CA PRO A 14 24.22 14.52 -16.05
C PRO A 14 24.92 13.57 -15.07
N ASP A 15 26.26 13.62 -15.01
CA ASP A 15 27.06 12.67 -14.21
C ASP A 15 26.69 12.61 -12.74
N LYS A 16 26.33 13.74 -12.13
CA LYS A 16 25.87 13.78 -10.74
C LYS A 16 24.59 12.97 -10.52
N LEU A 17 23.64 13.04 -11.46
CA LEU A 17 22.40 12.28 -11.40
C LEU A 17 22.65 10.79 -11.70
N LYS A 18 23.56 10.46 -12.62
CA LYS A 18 24.01 9.08 -12.84
C LYS A 18 24.62 8.46 -11.58
N ASN A 19 25.46 9.22 -10.87
CA ASN A 19 26.08 8.76 -9.63
C ASN A 19 25.06 8.60 -8.50
N LEU A 20 24.06 9.48 -8.42
CA LEU A 20 22.94 9.34 -7.50
C LEU A 20 22.19 8.02 -7.76
N SER A 21 21.79 7.75 -9.01
CA SER A 21 21.10 6.50 -9.37
C SER A 21 21.94 5.25 -9.11
N LYS A 22 23.26 5.31 -9.32
CA LYS A 22 24.16 4.21 -8.93
C LYS A 22 24.15 3.95 -7.41
N GLY A 23 24.12 5.01 -6.61
CA GLY A 23 23.99 4.91 -5.15
C GLY A 23 22.66 4.25 -4.75
N GLU A 24 21.56 4.69 -5.36
CA GLU A 24 20.22 4.12 -5.14
C GLU A 24 20.15 2.63 -5.48
N GLU A 25 20.69 2.21 -6.62
CA GLU A 25 20.69 0.80 -7.04
C GLU A 25 21.59 -0.08 -6.16
N LYS A 26 22.71 0.45 -5.67
CA LYS A 26 23.54 -0.25 -4.68
C LYS A 26 22.75 -0.49 -3.39
N ILE A 27 22.16 0.56 -2.81
CA ILE A 27 21.38 0.47 -1.56
C ILE A 27 20.18 -0.45 -1.73
N LYS A 28 19.53 -0.44 -2.90
CA LYS A 28 18.45 -1.36 -3.25
C LYS A 28 18.91 -2.81 -3.27
N SER A 29 20.08 -3.09 -3.83
CA SER A 29 20.66 -4.44 -3.83
C SER A 29 20.91 -4.91 -2.39
N ASP A 30 21.54 -4.06 -1.57
CA ASP A 30 21.81 -4.35 -0.15
C ASP A 30 20.51 -4.56 0.65
N SER A 31 19.48 -3.75 0.37
CA SER A 31 18.17 -3.86 0.98
C SER A 31 17.45 -5.16 0.64
N ILE A 32 17.48 -5.57 -0.63
CA ILE A 32 16.90 -6.84 -1.08
C ILE A 32 17.63 -8.01 -0.42
N ILE A 33 18.97 -7.99 -0.39
CA ILE A 33 19.77 -9.02 0.30
C ILE A 33 19.33 -9.13 1.75
N LEU A 34 19.21 -8.00 2.45
CA LEU A 34 18.79 -8.00 3.85
C LEU A 34 17.39 -8.59 4.04
N LEU A 35 16.40 -8.18 3.24
CA LEU A 35 15.03 -8.72 3.33
C LEU A 35 14.97 -10.21 3.00
N LYS A 36 15.70 -10.66 1.97
CA LYS A 36 15.74 -12.07 1.55
C LYS A 36 16.52 -12.97 2.50
N SER A 37 17.45 -12.42 3.28
CA SER A 37 18.25 -13.19 4.24
C SER A 37 17.50 -13.56 5.53
N ASP A 38 16.38 -12.90 5.80
CA ASP A 38 15.53 -13.15 6.96
C ASP A 38 14.24 -13.85 6.49
N ALA A 39 14.03 -15.08 6.95
CA ALA A 39 12.90 -15.91 6.50
C ALA A 39 11.52 -15.27 6.75
N ILE A 40 11.38 -14.48 7.82
CA ILE A 40 10.12 -13.79 8.14
C ILE A 40 9.91 -12.62 7.17
N LEU A 41 10.96 -11.85 6.91
CA LEU A 41 10.88 -10.71 5.98
C LEU A 41 10.69 -11.17 4.53
N ASP A 42 11.32 -12.28 4.12
CA ASP A 42 11.15 -12.86 2.79
C ASP A 42 9.71 -13.36 2.57
N ARG A 43 9.15 -14.09 3.55
CA ARG A 43 7.74 -14.49 3.51
C ARG A 43 6.81 -13.27 3.42
N ARG A 44 7.09 -12.22 4.19
CA ARG A 44 6.29 -10.97 4.14
C ARG A 44 6.40 -10.27 2.79
N LEU A 45 7.55 -10.33 2.12
CA LEU A 45 7.72 -9.80 0.77
C LEU A 45 6.87 -10.57 -0.24
N THR A 46 6.76 -11.89 -0.08
CA THR A 46 5.85 -12.73 -0.89
C THR A 46 4.38 -12.35 -0.64
N ALA A 47 3.99 -12.17 0.62
CA ALA A 47 2.64 -11.73 0.96
C ALA A 47 2.31 -10.32 0.42
N TYR A 48 3.32 -9.44 0.35
CA TYR A 48 3.17 -8.12 -0.28
C TYR A 48 2.94 -8.19 -1.79
N GLU A 49 3.65 -9.08 -2.47
CA GLU A 49 3.46 -9.34 -3.90
C GLU A 49 2.02 -9.80 -4.16
N LEU A 50 1.51 -10.76 -3.39
CA LEU A 50 0.11 -11.20 -3.46
C LEU A 50 -0.89 -10.06 -3.22
N ALA A 51 -0.60 -9.16 -2.30
CA ALA A 51 -1.42 -7.98 -2.06
C ALA A 51 -1.46 -7.06 -3.30
N MET A 52 -0.31 -6.84 -3.94
CA MET A 52 -0.19 -6.05 -5.16
C MET A 52 -0.90 -6.71 -6.34
N ASP A 53 -0.76 -8.02 -6.52
CA ASP A 53 -1.44 -8.81 -7.55
C ASP A 53 -2.96 -8.78 -7.38
N THR A 54 -3.44 -8.84 -6.14
CA THR A 54 -4.87 -8.71 -5.82
C THR A 54 -5.41 -7.33 -6.24
N VAL A 55 -4.67 -6.25 -5.95
CA VAL A 55 -5.08 -4.92 -6.39
C VAL A 55 -5.03 -4.82 -7.92
N TYR A 56 -3.97 -5.32 -8.55
CA TYR A 56 -3.81 -5.29 -10.00
C TYR A 56 -4.98 -5.99 -10.70
N SER A 57 -5.28 -7.22 -10.31
CA SER A 57 -6.34 -8.02 -10.94
C SER A 57 -7.72 -7.37 -10.79
N LEU A 58 -8.03 -6.81 -9.63
CA LEU A 58 -9.28 -6.07 -9.39
C LEU A 58 -9.38 -4.73 -10.14
N VAL A 59 -8.26 -4.12 -10.49
CA VAL A 59 -8.22 -2.82 -11.18
C VAL A 59 -8.13 -2.99 -12.70
N LYS A 60 -7.43 -4.01 -13.18
CA LYS A 60 -7.11 -4.20 -14.60
C LYS A 60 -7.91 -5.31 -15.26
N ASP A 61 -8.09 -6.42 -14.57
CA ASP A 61 -8.71 -7.61 -15.17
C ASP A 61 -10.21 -7.65 -14.87
N HIS A 62 -10.63 -7.12 -13.72
CA HIS A 62 -12.03 -6.99 -13.38
C HIS A 62 -12.70 -5.84 -14.15
N ARG A 63 -13.72 -6.18 -14.95
CA ARG A 63 -14.60 -5.19 -15.54
C ARG A 63 -15.62 -4.70 -14.51
N ASN A 64 -15.65 -3.39 -14.27
CA ASN A 64 -16.58 -2.79 -13.31
C ASN A 64 -18.05 -3.01 -13.71
N ILE A 65 -18.92 -3.22 -12.73
CA ILE A 65 -20.37 -3.41 -12.96
C ILE A 65 -21.17 -2.10 -12.88
N ASN A 66 -20.64 -1.07 -12.23
CA ASN A 66 -21.26 0.25 -12.12
C ASN A 66 -20.19 1.35 -11.89
N ASP A 67 -20.64 2.61 -11.85
CA ASP A 67 -19.74 3.77 -11.69
C ASP A 67 -19.12 3.88 -10.30
N ASP A 68 -19.76 3.34 -9.27
CA ASP A 68 -19.24 3.38 -7.91
C ASP A 68 -18.08 2.38 -7.78
N GLU A 69 -18.20 1.19 -8.37
CA GLU A 69 -17.11 0.23 -8.47
C GLU A 69 -15.95 0.75 -9.31
N LEU A 70 -16.22 1.47 -10.42
CA LEU A 70 -15.19 2.17 -11.18
C LEU A 70 -14.47 3.23 -10.33
N THR A 71 -15.22 3.95 -9.49
CA THR A 71 -14.65 4.93 -8.56
C THR A 71 -13.74 4.25 -7.54
N ILE A 72 -14.15 3.09 -7.02
CA ILE A 72 -13.30 2.28 -6.15
C ILE A 72 -12.05 1.80 -6.91
N GLN A 73 -12.15 1.37 -8.17
CA GLN A 73 -10.98 1.00 -8.98
C GLN A 73 -9.98 2.16 -9.12
N TYR A 74 -10.43 3.41 -9.26
CA TYR A 74 -9.52 4.56 -9.25
C TYR A 74 -8.79 4.75 -7.92
N VAL A 75 -9.47 4.50 -6.79
CA VAL A 75 -8.81 4.45 -5.48
C VAL A 75 -7.79 3.29 -5.44
N GLY A 76 -8.14 2.14 -6.02
CA GLY A 76 -7.24 0.98 -6.19
C GLY A 76 -5.97 1.31 -6.99
N ILE A 77 -6.07 2.05 -8.09
CA ILE A 77 -4.91 2.53 -8.87
C ILE A 77 -4.00 3.39 -7.99
N ARG A 78 -4.57 4.34 -7.24
CA ARG A 78 -3.80 5.19 -6.34
C ARG A 78 -3.12 4.36 -5.25
N LEU A 79 -3.82 3.38 -4.71
CA LEU A 79 -3.30 2.45 -3.71
C LEU A 79 -2.11 1.65 -4.26
N PHE A 80 -2.25 1.01 -5.42
CA PHE A 80 -1.19 0.25 -6.07
C PHE A 80 0.05 1.13 -6.30
N ASN A 81 -0.14 2.34 -6.84
CA ASN A 81 0.97 3.26 -7.08
C ASN A 81 1.65 3.71 -5.79
N ALA A 82 0.89 4.00 -4.73
CA ALA A 82 1.44 4.39 -3.44
C ALA A 82 2.23 3.25 -2.79
N LEU A 83 1.69 2.03 -2.82
CA LEU A 83 2.38 0.83 -2.34
C LEU A 83 3.71 0.64 -3.10
N SER A 84 3.65 0.59 -4.43
CA SER A 84 4.82 0.39 -5.30
C SER A 84 5.91 1.44 -5.07
N VAL A 85 5.55 2.73 -5.02
CA VAL A 85 6.51 3.82 -4.82
C VAL A 85 7.07 3.81 -3.39
N SER A 86 6.25 3.51 -2.39
CA SER A 86 6.72 3.39 -1.00
C SER A 86 7.78 2.29 -0.86
N LEU A 87 7.56 1.12 -1.46
CA LEU A 87 8.54 0.04 -1.50
C LEU A 87 9.81 0.47 -2.24
N ARG A 88 9.67 1.06 -3.44
CA ARG A 88 10.83 1.53 -4.22
C ARG A 88 11.71 2.49 -3.42
N LEU A 89 11.09 3.48 -2.77
CA LEU A 89 11.81 4.50 -2.02
C LEU A 89 12.50 3.96 -0.78
N MET A 90 11.88 3.04 -0.02
CA MET A 90 12.57 2.44 1.13
C MET A 90 13.73 1.56 0.71
N LEU A 91 13.59 0.80 -0.38
CA LEU A 91 14.67 -0.05 -0.89
C LEU A 91 15.84 0.81 -1.39
N SER A 92 15.56 1.99 -1.95
CA SER A 92 16.59 2.94 -2.36
C SER A 92 17.10 3.85 -1.24
N GLY A 93 16.74 3.64 0.03
CA GLY A 93 17.29 4.41 1.17
C GLY A 93 16.61 5.76 1.47
N TYR A 94 15.41 6.01 0.93
CA TYR A 94 14.59 7.20 1.20
C TYR A 94 13.47 6.90 2.21
N TYR A 95 13.83 6.42 3.40
CA TYR A 95 12.88 5.94 4.41
C TYR A 95 11.84 6.99 4.84
N GLN A 96 12.26 8.24 5.06
CA GLN A 96 11.35 9.32 5.45
C GLN A 96 10.26 9.55 4.38
N ILE A 97 10.64 9.58 3.10
CA ILE A 97 9.68 9.79 2.00
C ILE A 97 8.79 8.56 1.82
N SER A 98 9.34 7.36 2.01
CA SER A 98 8.54 6.13 2.02
C SER A 98 7.45 6.16 3.09
N PHE A 99 7.77 6.55 4.33
CA PHE A 99 6.79 6.72 5.40
C PHE A 99 5.75 7.80 5.10
N ALA A 100 6.14 8.90 4.43
CA ALA A 100 5.20 9.95 4.03
C ALA A 100 4.12 9.39 3.08
N ILE A 101 4.50 8.51 2.15
CA ILE A 101 3.56 7.83 1.25
C ILE A 101 2.70 6.80 2.00
N GLN A 102 3.25 6.11 3.01
CA GLN A 102 2.47 5.22 3.86
C GLN A 102 1.35 5.94 4.62
N ARG A 103 1.53 7.23 4.96
CA ARG A 103 0.44 8.06 5.50
C ARG A 103 -0.74 8.14 4.53
N ASP A 104 -0.47 8.36 3.25
CA ASP A 104 -1.51 8.43 2.23
C ASP A 104 -2.21 7.06 2.07
N ILE A 105 -1.47 5.95 2.18
CA ILE A 105 -2.05 4.59 2.19
C ILE A 105 -3.03 4.42 3.35
N ILE A 106 -2.68 4.92 4.54
CA ILE A 106 -3.54 4.89 5.72
C ILE A 106 -4.85 5.65 5.51
N GLU A 107 -4.76 6.84 4.92
CA GLU A 107 -5.95 7.62 4.61
C GLU A 107 -6.85 6.95 3.57
N MET A 108 -6.24 6.32 2.56
CA MET A 108 -6.99 5.54 1.56
C MET A 108 -7.72 4.37 2.18
N TYR A 109 -7.08 3.57 3.03
CA TYR A 109 -7.79 2.44 3.61
C TYR A 109 -8.86 2.85 4.62
N PHE A 110 -8.72 3.98 5.33
CA PHE A 110 -9.82 4.50 6.15
C PHE A 110 -11.00 4.96 5.29
N LEU A 111 -10.74 5.58 4.13
CA LEU A 111 -11.80 5.93 3.18
C LEU A 111 -12.51 4.68 2.66
N LEU A 112 -11.76 3.63 2.31
CA LEU A 112 -12.32 2.36 1.86
C LEU A 112 -13.15 1.67 2.96
N ASP A 113 -12.69 1.65 4.21
CA ASP A 113 -13.44 1.13 5.38
C ASP A 113 -14.75 1.89 5.58
N TYR A 114 -14.71 3.21 5.44
CA TYR A 114 -15.90 4.05 5.54
C TYR A 114 -16.91 3.77 4.43
N PHE A 115 -16.46 3.58 3.19
CA PHE A 115 -17.34 3.20 2.08
C PHE A 115 -17.90 1.78 2.21
N LEU A 116 -17.16 0.84 2.80
CA LEU A 116 -17.72 -0.49 3.12
C LEU A 116 -18.82 -0.39 4.16
N TYR A 117 -18.66 0.52 5.12
CA TYR A 117 -19.66 0.74 6.17
C TYR A 117 -20.91 1.44 5.66
N ILE A 118 -20.77 2.44 4.77
CA ILE A 118 -21.88 3.24 4.24
C ILE A 118 -21.74 3.36 2.72
N GLN A 119 -22.26 2.38 1.98
CA GLN A 119 -22.02 2.25 0.54
C GLN A 119 -22.52 3.45 -0.27
N ASP A 120 -23.67 4.03 0.10
CA ASP A 120 -24.25 5.21 -0.57
C ASP A 120 -23.32 6.44 -0.56
N LYS A 121 -22.33 6.46 0.34
CA LYS A 121 -21.36 7.56 0.43
C LYS A 121 -20.34 7.57 -0.70
N ILE A 122 -20.20 6.48 -1.48
CA ILE A 122 -19.34 6.46 -2.67
C ILE A 122 -19.88 7.46 -3.70
N ALA A 123 -21.17 7.34 -4.04
CA ALA A 123 -21.83 8.23 -4.98
C ALA A 123 -21.83 9.70 -4.49
N GLU A 124 -22.08 9.94 -3.21
CA GLU A 124 -22.04 11.29 -2.64
C GLU A 124 -20.63 11.90 -2.69
N TRP A 125 -19.59 11.13 -2.30
CA TRP A 125 -18.21 11.59 -2.34
C TRP A 125 -17.73 11.89 -3.77
N LYS A 126 -18.07 11.02 -4.71
CA LYS A 126 -17.73 11.16 -6.14
C LYS A 126 -18.29 12.45 -6.74
N ASN A 127 -19.51 12.82 -6.34
CA ASN A 127 -20.21 14.00 -6.85
C ASN A 127 -19.96 15.27 -6.01
N SER A 128 -19.23 15.16 -4.90
CA SER A 128 -18.94 16.30 -4.02
C SER A 128 -17.94 17.26 -4.67
N GLY A 129 -18.24 18.56 -4.63
CA GLY A 129 -17.27 19.62 -4.90
C GLY A 129 -16.12 19.62 -3.88
N ASN A 130 -15.04 20.36 -4.14
CA ASN A 130 -13.85 20.34 -3.26
C ASN A 130 -14.16 20.79 -1.83
N GLU A 131 -14.92 21.87 -1.66
CA GLU A 131 -15.32 22.38 -0.34
C GLU A 131 -16.16 21.37 0.43
N GLU A 132 -17.16 20.78 -0.23
CA GLU A 132 -18.04 19.77 0.36
C GLU A 132 -17.25 18.50 0.71
N ARG A 133 -16.34 18.07 -0.16
CA ARG A 133 -15.47 16.92 0.09
C ARG A 133 -14.58 17.14 1.31
N ILE A 134 -13.92 18.30 1.44
CA ILE A 134 -13.11 18.62 2.63
C ILE A 134 -13.98 18.68 3.87
N LYS A 135 -15.15 19.32 3.75
CA LYS A 135 -16.10 19.46 4.86
C LYS A 135 -16.62 18.11 5.32
N ASN A 136 -16.99 17.19 4.44
CA ASN A 136 -17.72 15.97 4.81
C ASN A 136 -16.82 14.73 4.90
N TYR A 137 -15.70 14.72 4.18
CA TYR A 137 -14.82 13.56 3.98
C TYR A 137 -13.36 13.84 4.31
N SER A 138 -13.08 14.82 5.17
CA SER A 138 -11.72 15.01 5.68
C SER A 138 -11.26 13.77 6.46
N PRO A 139 -9.95 13.43 6.44
CA PRO A 139 -9.43 12.25 7.12
C PRO A 139 -9.79 12.18 8.61
N GLY A 140 -9.83 13.34 9.29
CA GLY A 140 -10.27 13.42 10.69
C GLY A 140 -11.70 12.94 10.89
N LYS A 141 -12.65 13.44 10.09
CA LYS A 141 -14.06 13.06 10.19
C LYS A 141 -14.31 11.59 9.90
N ILE A 142 -13.64 11.05 8.88
CA ILE A 142 -13.74 9.63 8.55
C ILE A 142 -13.27 8.78 9.74
N ARG A 143 -12.12 9.11 10.33
CA ARG A 143 -11.60 8.40 11.51
C ARG A 143 -12.56 8.49 12.70
N ASP A 144 -13.13 9.67 12.98
CA ASP A 144 -14.07 9.84 14.08
C ASP A 144 -15.33 8.97 13.90
N ILE A 145 -15.84 8.87 12.67
CA ILE A 145 -16.99 8.00 12.35
C ILE A 145 -16.63 6.53 12.55
N LEU A 146 -15.48 6.09 12.05
CA LEU A 146 -15.03 4.71 12.18
C LEU A 146 -14.70 4.33 13.65
N ASP A 147 -14.08 5.23 14.40
CA ASP A 147 -13.80 5.03 15.83
C ASP A 147 -15.11 4.94 16.62
N LYS A 148 -16.13 5.74 16.28
CA LYS A 148 -17.47 5.63 16.86
C LYS A 148 -18.14 4.30 16.51
N ARG A 149 -18.05 3.84 15.25
CA ARG A 149 -18.59 2.54 14.80
C ARG A 149 -18.00 1.39 15.62
N ASP A 150 -16.70 1.43 15.87
CA ASP A 150 -15.96 0.35 16.54
C ASP A 150 -15.89 0.50 18.07
N GLY A 151 -16.55 1.52 18.64
CA GLY A 151 -16.51 1.80 20.08
C GLY A 151 -15.12 2.18 20.61
N LEU A 152 -14.23 2.70 19.75
CA LEU A 152 -12.85 3.04 20.10
C LEU A 152 -12.76 4.40 20.77
N ILE A 153 -12.83 4.41 22.10
CA ILE A 153 -12.74 5.64 22.91
C ILE A 153 -11.33 6.27 22.87
N ASN A 154 -10.30 5.47 22.58
CA ASN A 154 -8.90 5.87 22.73
C ASN A 154 -8.23 6.45 21.47
N LYS A 155 -9.02 6.73 20.42
CA LYS A 155 -8.57 7.33 19.15
C LYS A 155 -7.37 6.64 18.51
N LYS A 156 -7.35 5.30 18.51
CA LYS A 156 -6.25 4.49 17.95
C LYS A 156 -5.90 4.88 16.51
N ARG A 157 -6.92 5.19 15.68
CA ARG A 157 -6.72 5.62 14.29
C ARG A 157 -5.99 6.96 14.20
N GLU A 158 -6.35 7.92 15.06
CA GLU A 158 -5.66 9.21 15.15
C GLU A 158 -4.20 9.04 15.61
N LYS A 159 -3.93 8.16 16.59
CA LYS A 159 -2.57 7.88 17.06
C LYS A 159 -1.70 7.29 15.95
N LYS A 160 -2.22 6.29 15.22
CA LYS A 160 -1.51 5.71 14.07
C LYS A 160 -1.22 6.78 13.03
N TYR A 161 -2.21 7.59 12.65
CA TYR A 161 -2.02 8.70 11.71
C TYR A 161 -0.97 9.73 12.17
N LYS A 162 -1.05 10.16 13.44
CA LYS A 162 -0.11 11.16 14.01
C LYS A 162 1.33 10.68 13.97
N MET A 163 1.57 9.38 14.19
CA MET A 163 2.91 8.80 14.07
C MET A 163 3.49 9.08 12.68
N PHE A 164 2.80 8.73 11.59
CA PHE A 164 3.30 8.99 10.24
C PHE A 164 3.40 10.49 9.92
N CYS A 165 2.48 11.31 10.43
CA CYS A 165 2.56 12.77 10.29
C CYS A 165 3.80 13.38 10.95
N GLU A 166 4.06 13.03 12.20
CA GLU A 166 5.13 13.60 13.00
C GLU A 166 6.49 13.14 12.51
N TYR A 167 6.64 11.85 12.19
CA TYR A 167 7.91 11.27 11.80
C TYR A 167 8.27 11.52 10.33
N ALA A 168 7.29 11.64 9.42
CA ALA A 168 7.59 11.53 7.99
C ALA A 168 7.04 12.65 7.10
N ALA A 169 5.91 13.27 7.45
CA ALA A 169 5.24 14.21 6.54
C ALA A 169 5.47 15.69 6.89
N HIS A 170 5.57 16.03 8.17
CA HIS A 170 5.82 17.40 8.60
C HIS A 170 7.31 17.65 8.84
N VAL A 171 7.76 18.87 8.58
CA VAL A 171 9.10 19.35 8.98
C VAL A 171 9.13 19.54 10.50
N SER A 172 9.14 18.42 11.22
CA SER A 172 9.21 18.38 12.67
C SER A 172 10.63 18.02 13.10
N TYR A 173 11.05 18.47 14.28
CA TYR A 173 12.36 18.10 14.82
C TYR A 173 12.51 16.58 14.98
N THR A 174 11.45 15.90 15.40
CA THR A 174 11.40 14.44 15.54
C THR A 174 11.55 13.74 14.19
N GLY A 175 10.83 14.18 13.16
CA GLY A 175 10.90 13.61 11.81
C GLY A 175 12.25 13.88 11.12
N ASN A 176 12.84 15.05 11.36
CA ASN A 176 14.17 15.39 10.87
C ASN A 176 15.29 14.51 11.48
N LYS A 177 15.04 13.77 12.58
CA LYS A 177 15.98 12.78 13.09
C LYS A 177 15.98 11.47 12.30
N LEU A 178 14.97 11.22 11.46
CA LEU A 178 14.98 10.04 10.57
C LEU A 178 16.09 10.08 9.54
N VAL A 179 16.66 11.24 9.24
CA VAL A 179 17.84 11.35 8.38
C VAL A 179 19.14 11.26 9.16
N ALA A 180 19.14 11.21 10.50
CA ALA A 180 20.35 11.29 11.33
C ALA A 180 20.56 10.02 12.17
N SER A 181 20.51 8.83 11.55
CA SER A 181 20.56 7.56 12.30
C SER A 181 21.86 7.36 13.12
N LYS A 182 22.95 8.03 12.72
CA LYS A 182 24.25 8.01 13.41
C LYS A 182 24.62 9.34 14.08
N GLY A 183 23.65 10.24 14.29
CA GLY A 183 23.84 11.53 14.96
C GLY A 183 24.23 12.70 14.05
N LEU A 184 24.90 12.45 12.93
CA LEU A 184 25.02 13.41 11.82
C LEU A 184 23.93 13.12 10.78
N GLY A 185 23.36 14.18 10.19
CA GLY A 185 22.32 14.05 9.15
C GLY A 185 22.91 13.51 7.86
N GLU A 186 22.26 12.48 7.32
CA GLU A 186 22.51 11.87 6.02
C GLU A 186 21.66 12.57 4.96
N ILE A 187 22.29 13.03 3.89
CA ILE A 187 21.57 13.44 2.68
C ILE A 187 21.34 12.16 1.89
N GLY A 188 20.07 11.83 1.62
CA GLY A 188 19.72 10.58 0.94
C GLY A 188 20.39 10.39 -0.43
N PRO A 189 20.46 9.16 -0.94
CA PRO A 189 20.04 7.90 -0.30
C PRO A 189 21.09 7.37 0.69
N PHE A 190 20.66 6.68 1.75
CA PHE A 190 21.54 5.98 2.68
C PHE A 190 20.94 4.64 3.12
N PHE A 191 21.79 3.68 3.45
CA PHE A 191 21.36 2.37 3.95
C PHE A 191 21.34 2.35 5.49
N ASP A 192 20.23 1.89 6.05
CA ASP A 192 20.07 1.66 7.48
C ASP A 192 19.15 0.44 7.69
N ASP A 193 19.66 -0.60 8.33
CA ASP A 193 18.96 -1.88 8.47
C ASP A 193 17.72 -1.77 9.36
N LYS A 194 17.81 -0.99 10.43
CA LYS A 194 16.71 -0.75 11.37
C LYS A 194 15.59 0.03 10.69
N TYR A 195 15.92 1.07 9.94
CA TYR A 195 14.91 1.84 9.21
C TYR A 195 14.28 1.01 8.09
N LEU A 196 15.06 0.24 7.34
CA LEU A 196 14.53 -0.67 6.32
C LEU A 196 13.53 -1.66 6.94
N LYS A 197 13.92 -2.38 7.99
CA LYS A 197 13.05 -3.37 8.65
C LYS A 197 11.77 -2.76 9.21
N SER A 198 11.88 -1.58 9.84
CA SER A 198 10.73 -0.88 10.43
C SER A 198 9.78 -0.37 9.34
N CYS A 199 10.32 0.33 8.35
CA CYS A 199 9.55 0.90 7.24
C CYS A 199 8.86 -0.18 6.40
N PHE A 200 9.56 -1.29 6.16
CA PHE A 200 9.00 -2.45 5.49
C PHE A 200 7.88 -3.09 6.31
N THR A 201 8.10 -3.34 7.61
CA THR A 201 7.05 -3.92 8.48
C THR A 201 5.78 -3.07 8.47
N ASP A 202 5.89 -1.75 8.60
CA ASP A 202 4.73 -0.85 8.54
C ASP A 202 4.05 -0.88 7.16
N LEU A 203 4.82 -0.91 6.07
CA LEU A 203 4.26 -1.01 4.72
C LEU A 203 3.46 -2.30 4.53
N ILE A 204 3.98 -3.43 5.00
CA ILE A 204 3.31 -4.73 4.94
C ILE A 204 1.97 -4.66 5.66
N GLU A 205 1.97 -4.23 6.94
CA GLU A 205 0.73 -4.15 7.71
C GLU A 205 -0.28 -3.20 7.05
N ASN A 206 0.18 -2.03 6.59
CA ASN A 206 -0.68 -1.07 5.89
C ASN A 206 -1.23 -1.64 4.57
N SER A 207 -0.43 -2.43 3.83
CA SER A 207 -0.87 -3.09 2.60
C SER A 207 -1.96 -4.12 2.89
N PHE A 208 -1.82 -4.93 3.94
CA PHE A 208 -2.82 -5.95 4.29
C PHE A 208 -4.17 -5.33 4.61
N TYR A 209 -4.18 -4.30 5.47
CA TYR A 209 -5.42 -3.58 5.77
C TYR A 209 -6.02 -2.92 4.53
N ALA A 210 -5.18 -2.25 3.72
CA ALA A 210 -5.67 -1.55 2.55
C ALA A 210 -6.27 -2.47 1.50
N VAL A 211 -5.58 -3.56 1.16
CA VAL A 211 -6.04 -4.50 0.14
C VAL A 211 -7.23 -5.31 0.63
N LEU A 212 -7.29 -5.71 1.91
CA LEU A 212 -8.45 -6.38 2.49
C LEU A 212 -9.72 -5.52 2.39
N LEU A 213 -9.62 -4.24 2.72
CA LEU A 213 -10.74 -3.30 2.64
C LEU A 213 -11.09 -2.98 1.18
N PHE A 214 -10.09 -2.86 0.30
CA PHE A 214 -10.29 -2.63 -1.13
C PHE A 214 -11.06 -3.80 -1.77
N MET A 215 -10.61 -5.04 -1.56
CA MET A 215 -11.24 -6.22 -2.17
C MET A 215 -12.67 -6.47 -1.69
N GLY A 216 -13.04 -5.97 -0.51
CA GLY A 216 -14.39 -6.07 0.05
C GLY A 216 -15.45 -5.32 -0.77
N HIS A 217 -15.04 -4.37 -1.62
CA HIS A 217 -15.95 -3.64 -2.50
C HIS A 217 -16.39 -4.47 -3.72
N PHE A 218 -15.67 -5.53 -4.05
CA PHE A 218 -15.90 -6.35 -5.25
C PHE A 218 -16.54 -7.68 -4.87
N LYS A 219 -17.88 -7.69 -4.81
CA LYS A 219 -18.68 -8.84 -4.35
C LYS A 219 -19.05 -9.83 -5.47
N ASN A 220 -19.23 -9.33 -6.69
CA ASN A 220 -19.78 -10.11 -7.81
C ASN A 220 -18.71 -10.50 -8.83
N ILE A 221 -17.63 -11.13 -8.36
CA ILE A 221 -16.52 -11.57 -9.22
C ILE A 221 -16.82 -12.97 -9.75
N LYS A 222 -16.76 -13.13 -11.07
CA LYS A 222 -16.92 -14.42 -11.76
C LYS A 222 -15.62 -14.95 -12.36
N ASP A 223 -14.63 -14.08 -12.53
CA ASP A 223 -13.34 -14.48 -13.09
C ASP A 223 -12.56 -15.30 -12.06
N VAL A 224 -12.24 -16.53 -12.44
CA VAL A 224 -11.60 -17.52 -11.58
C VAL A 224 -10.18 -17.10 -11.18
N ASN A 225 -9.43 -16.44 -12.08
CA ASN A 225 -8.07 -15.97 -11.77
C ASN A 225 -8.10 -14.87 -10.71
N ILE A 226 -9.10 -13.98 -10.79
CA ILE A 226 -9.29 -12.91 -9.80
C ILE A 226 -9.70 -13.50 -8.44
N LEU A 227 -10.61 -14.49 -8.44
CA LEU A 227 -11.00 -15.20 -7.21
C LEU A 227 -9.82 -15.94 -6.57
N LYS A 228 -8.97 -16.58 -7.39
CA LYS A 228 -7.74 -17.23 -6.94
C LYS A 228 -6.78 -16.22 -6.31
N SER A 229 -6.50 -15.10 -6.99
CA SER A 229 -5.64 -14.02 -6.46
C SER A 229 -6.12 -13.52 -5.09
N LYS A 230 -7.43 -13.25 -4.95
CA LYS A 230 -8.03 -12.86 -3.66
C LYS A 230 -7.86 -13.94 -2.59
N THR A 231 -8.00 -15.21 -2.97
CA THR A 231 -7.93 -16.35 -2.03
C THR A 231 -6.50 -16.55 -1.53
N ASP A 232 -5.52 -16.53 -2.43
CA ASP A 232 -4.10 -16.67 -2.08
C ASP A 232 -3.67 -15.55 -1.13
N PHE A 233 -4.10 -14.32 -1.39
CA PHE A 233 -3.87 -13.19 -0.48
C PHE A 233 -4.55 -13.36 0.89
N LEU A 234 -5.81 -13.80 0.92
CA LEU A 234 -6.53 -14.04 2.18
C LEU A 234 -5.86 -15.13 3.03
N LYS A 235 -5.35 -16.19 2.41
CA LYS A 235 -4.60 -17.26 3.11
C LYS A 235 -3.36 -16.70 3.81
N GLU A 236 -2.58 -15.86 3.14
CA GLU A 236 -1.41 -15.23 3.76
C GLU A 236 -1.77 -14.24 4.87
N ILE A 237 -2.83 -13.43 4.71
CA ILE A 237 -3.28 -12.55 5.80
C ILE A 237 -3.74 -13.37 7.01
N ALA A 238 -4.45 -14.48 6.79
CA ALA A 238 -4.95 -15.32 7.87
C ALA A 238 -3.79 -15.88 8.71
N GLU A 239 -2.74 -16.38 8.06
CA GLU A 239 -1.52 -16.83 8.72
C GLU A 239 -0.83 -15.70 9.47
N TRP A 240 -0.67 -14.52 8.85
CA TRP A 240 -0.12 -13.35 9.52
C TRP A 240 -0.94 -12.95 10.76
N TYR A 241 -2.28 -12.97 10.66
CA TYR A 241 -3.18 -12.64 11.76
C TYR A 241 -2.98 -13.60 12.93
N LYS A 242 -2.92 -14.90 12.63
CA LYS A 242 -2.66 -15.96 13.61
C LYS A 242 -1.32 -15.78 14.30
N GLU A 243 -0.26 -15.50 13.55
CA GLU A 243 1.06 -15.22 14.11
C GLU A 243 1.06 -13.99 15.03
N ARG A 244 0.39 -12.92 14.60
CA ARG A 244 0.39 -11.60 15.25
C ARG A 244 -0.45 -11.53 16.51
N TYR A 245 -1.63 -12.15 16.48
CA TYR A 245 -2.64 -12.07 17.55
C TYR A 245 -2.79 -13.35 18.34
N LYS A 246 -2.12 -14.45 17.92
CA LYS A 246 -2.25 -15.78 18.53
C LYS A 246 -3.72 -16.25 18.59
N ALA A 247 -4.48 -15.92 17.54
CA ALA A 247 -5.89 -16.22 17.42
C ALA A 247 -6.23 -16.64 15.99
N GLU A 248 -7.17 -17.56 15.83
CA GLU A 248 -7.64 -17.98 14.51
C GLU A 248 -8.55 -16.91 13.90
N PRO A 249 -8.35 -16.51 12.64
CA PRO A 249 -9.31 -15.66 11.93
C PRO A 249 -10.60 -16.45 11.68
N GLN A 250 -11.74 -15.78 11.74
CA GLN A 250 -13.04 -16.38 11.44
C GLN A 250 -13.28 -16.44 9.93
N ILE A 251 -12.48 -17.24 9.21
CA ILE A 251 -12.57 -17.46 7.76
C ILE A 251 -12.64 -18.97 7.50
N ASP A 252 -13.65 -19.40 6.74
CA ASP A 252 -13.81 -20.80 6.32
C ASP A 252 -13.16 -21.02 4.95
N PHE A 253 -11.87 -21.36 4.95
CA PHE A 253 -11.11 -21.61 3.72
C PHE A 253 -11.52 -22.87 2.99
N ASN A 254 -12.03 -23.90 3.69
CA ASN A 254 -12.51 -25.13 3.04
C ASN A 254 -13.68 -24.81 2.11
N LYS A 255 -14.61 -23.97 2.57
CA LYS A 255 -15.73 -23.51 1.74
C LYS A 255 -15.28 -22.66 0.55
N ILE A 256 -14.22 -21.87 0.70
CA ILE A 256 -13.65 -21.08 -0.40
C ILE A 256 -13.00 -22.01 -1.43
N ASP A 257 -12.21 -22.97 -0.99
CA ASP A 257 -11.52 -23.93 -1.86
C ASP A 257 -12.54 -24.81 -2.61
N GLU A 258 -13.60 -25.31 -1.94
CA GLU A 258 -14.69 -26.04 -2.60
C GLU A 258 -15.42 -25.21 -3.68
N LEU A 259 -15.55 -23.90 -3.48
CA LEU A 259 -16.15 -23.00 -4.47
C LEU A 259 -15.21 -22.78 -5.66
N LEU A 260 -13.91 -22.63 -5.41
CA LEU A 260 -12.92 -22.51 -6.45
C LEU A 260 -12.84 -23.78 -7.29
N ASP A 261 -12.77 -24.95 -6.66
CA ASP A 261 -12.68 -26.25 -7.35
C ASP A 261 -13.87 -26.45 -8.32
N LYS A 262 -15.09 -26.12 -7.87
CA LYS A 262 -16.28 -26.16 -8.74
C LYS A 262 -16.18 -25.21 -9.94
N LEU A 263 -15.56 -24.05 -9.76
CA LEU A 263 -15.37 -23.07 -10.83
C LEU A 263 -14.23 -23.45 -11.79
N PHE A 264 -13.31 -24.32 -11.39
CA PHE A 264 -12.23 -24.86 -12.24
C PHE A 264 -12.65 -26.11 -13.04
N GLU A 265 -13.76 -26.76 -12.68
CA GLU A 265 -14.31 -27.91 -13.39
C GLU A 265 -15.25 -27.54 -14.56
N GLU A 266 -15.71 -26.29 -14.65
CA GLU A 266 -16.53 -25.72 -15.75
C GLU A 266 -15.67 -25.01 -16.83
#